data_AF-B4U0A2-F1
#
_entry.id   AF-B4U0A2-F1
#
_cell.length_a   1.000
_cell.length_b   1.000
_cell.length_c   1.000
_cell.angle_alpha   90.00
_cell.angle_beta   90.00
_cell.angle_gamma   90.00
#
_symmetry.space_group_name_H-M   'P 1'
#
loop_
_entity.id
_entity.type
_entity.pdbx_description
1 polymer ?
#
loop_
_entity_poly.entity_id
_entity_poly.type
_entity_poly.pdbx_seq_one_letter_code
_entity_poly.pdbx_strand_id
1 'polypeptide(L)'
;MKKLVLASAAALVLAGAVVGTGEVRANSYSADSRYLTQNGSSRRDMLRATKQNAKLQISNIRDSYKGYTSSQEARFYLIEMMKKRSEEEVNKVVSQYEELCKSRWEKDESFIAY
;
A
#
# COMPACT_ATOMS: atom_id res chain seq x y z
N MET A 1 -34.49 18.03 -20.21
CA MET A 1 -34.77 17.17 -19.04
C MET A 1 -35.45 15.92 -19.57
N LYS A 2 -34.87 14.71 -19.49
CA LYS A 2 -34.81 13.86 -18.29
C LYS A 2 -33.58 12.92 -18.35
N LYS A 3 -33.03 12.67 -17.17
CA LYS A 3 -31.88 11.81 -16.86
C LYS A 3 -32.27 10.34 -17.04
N LEU A 4 -31.41 9.53 -17.63
CA LEU A 4 -31.40 8.08 -17.38
C LEU A 4 -29.99 7.70 -16.95
N VAL A 5 -29.85 7.62 -15.64
CA VAL A 5 -28.76 6.96 -14.93
C VAL A 5 -28.84 5.48 -15.31
N LEU A 6 -27.85 4.98 -16.04
CA LEU A 6 -27.65 3.54 -16.15
C LEU A 6 -26.55 3.16 -15.16
N ALA A 7 -26.99 2.90 -13.93
CA ALA A 7 -26.21 2.20 -12.93
C ALA A 7 -25.97 0.78 -13.44
N SER A 8 -24.86 0.56 -14.13
CA SER A 8 -24.40 -0.80 -14.41
C SER A 8 -23.54 -1.24 -13.23
N ALA A 9 -24.19 -1.96 -12.32
CA ALA A 9 -23.54 -2.79 -11.32
C ALA A 9 -22.64 -3.80 -12.03
N ALA A 10 -21.32 -3.57 -12.01
CA ALA A 10 -20.35 -4.56 -12.43
C ALA A 10 -19.99 -5.44 -11.23
N ALA A 11 -20.68 -6.59 -11.19
CA ALA A 11 -20.41 -7.84 -10.48
C ALA A 11 -19.31 -7.84 -9.40
N LEU A 12 -19.77 -7.96 -8.15
CA LEU A 12 -18.99 -8.43 -7.02
C LEU A 12 -18.73 -9.93 -7.21
N VAL A 13 -17.61 -10.29 -7.85
CA VAL A 13 -17.20 -11.71 -8.00
C VAL A 13 -16.50 -12.16 -6.73
N LEU A 14 -17.29 -12.77 -5.84
CA LEU A 14 -16.83 -13.65 -4.77
C LEU A 14 -16.69 -15.06 -5.36
N ALA A 15 -15.49 -15.43 -5.78
CA ALA A 15 -15.01 -16.81 -5.92
C ALA A 15 -13.49 -16.74 -5.67
N GLY A 16 -12.94 -17.27 -4.58
CA GLY A 16 -13.22 -18.59 -4.01
C GLY A 16 -12.44 -19.62 -4.80
N ALA A 17 -11.29 -20.05 -4.25
CA ALA A 17 -10.37 -21.08 -4.75
C ALA A 17 -9.41 -20.70 -5.89
N VAL A 18 -8.30 -20.02 -5.54
CA VAL A 18 -7.00 -20.38 -6.11
C VAL A 18 -6.27 -21.19 -5.04
N VAL A 19 -6.32 -22.51 -5.20
CA VAL A 19 -5.43 -23.45 -4.50
C VAL A 19 -4.05 -23.32 -5.13
N GLY A 20 -3.08 -22.87 -4.34
CA GLY A 20 -1.70 -22.68 -4.77
C GLY A 20 -0.87 -22.04 -3.66
N THR A 21 -0.73 -22.77 -2.55
CA THR A 21 0.27 -22.61 -1.47
C THR A 21 1.02 -21.28 -1.41
N GLY A 22 0.53 -20.44 -0.53
CA GLY A 22 1.28 -19.37 0.10
C GLY A 22 0.33 -18.76 1.08
N GLU A 23 0.43 -19.15 2.36
CA GLU A 23 -0.16 -18.37 3.43
C GLU A 23 0.21 -16.92 3.13
N VAL A 24 -0.74 -16.09 2.70
CA VAL A 24 -0.58 -14.66 2.84
C VAL A 24 -0.65 -14.49 4.34
N ARG A 25 0.51 -14.66 4.97
CA ARG A 25 0.80 -14.06 6.26
C ARG A 25 0.54 -12.60 5.97
N ALA A 26 -0.67 -12.15 6.28
CA ALA A 26 -0.83 -10.87 6.89
C ALA A 26 0.17 -10.91 8.04
N ASN A 27 1.41 -10.48 7.76
CA ASN A 27 2.29 -9.99 8.78
C ASN A 27 1.45 -8.87 9.36
N SER A 28 0.67 -9.22 10.38
CA SER A 28 0.36 -8.35 11.47
C SER A 28 1.73 -7.84 11.87
N TYR A 29 2.10 -6.71 11.27
CA TYR A 29 3.22 -5.90 11.69
C TYR A 29 2.81 -5.51 13.10
N SER A 30 3.14 -6.41 14.03
CA SER A 30 3.06 -6.20 15.45
C SER A 30 3.93 -4.99 15.63
N ALA A 31 3.27 -3.84 15.73
CA ALA A 31 3.91 -2.55 15.88
C ALA A 31 4.76 -2.71 17.14
N ASP A 32 6.06 -2.93 16.96
CA ASP A 32 7.01 -3.01 18.05
C ASP A 32 6.97 -1.63 18.70
N SER A 33 6.18 -1.59 19.78
CA SER A 33 5.57 -0.43 20.38
C SER A 33 6.54 0.28 21.31
N ARG A 34 7.83 0.30 20.95
CA ARG A 34 8.86 1.04 21.68
C ARG A 34 8.64 2.57 21.66
N TYR A 35 7.68 3.05 20.85
CA TYR A 35 7.22 4.44 20.83
C TYR A 35 5.84 4.68 21.45
N LEU A 36 5.08 3.63 21.81
CA LEU A 36 3.84 3.78 22.56
C LEU A 36 4.20 3.71 24.04
N THR A 37 4.76 4.79 24.57
CA THR A 37 4.87 4.96 26.01
C THR A 37 3.50 4.76 26.64
N GLN A 38 3.43 3.90 27.65
CA GLN A 38 2.27 3.49 28.44
C GLN A 38 1.40 4.66 28.97
N ASN A 39 1.89 5.89 28.89
CA ASN A 39 1.16 7.14 29.12
C ASN A 39 0.78 7.81 27.80
N GLY A 40 -0.37 7.45 27.23
CA GLY A 40 -1.10 8.21 26.19
C GLY A 40 -0.23 8.83 25.09
N SER A 41 0.11 8.05 24.07
CA SER A 41 0.82 8.54 22.88
C SER A 41 0.09 9.74 22.27
N SER A 42 0.77 10.88 22.20
CA SER A 42 0.19 12.08 21.61
C SER A 42 -0.10 11.85 20.13
N ARG A 43 -1.04 12.60 19.54
CA ARG A 43 -1.32 12.56 18.09
C ARG A 43 -0.06 12.75 17.23
N ARG A 44 0.95 13.46 17.75
CA ARG A 44 2.24 13.64 17.07
C ARG A 44 3.09 12.36 17.10
N ASP A 45 3.08 11.62 18.19
CA ASP A 45 3.84 10.38 18.33
C ASP A 45 3.25 9.27 17.45
N MET A 46 1.91 9.19 17.38
CA MET A 46 1.24 8.26 16.47
C MET A 46 1.58 8.58 15.01
N LEU A 47 1.49 9.84 14.58
CA LEU A 47 1.88 10.22 13.22
C LEU A 47 3.36 9.92 12.93
N ARG A 48 4.25 10.10 13.91
CA ARG A 48 5.68 9.78 13.76
C ARG A 48 5.90 8.28 13.58
N ALA A 49 5.24 7.45 14.40
CA ALA A 49 5.28 6.00 14.27
C ALA A 49 4.73 5.55 12.92
N THR A 50 3.61 6.11 12.47
CA THR A 50 3.01 5.83 11.16
C THR A 50 3.97 6.17 10.03
N LYS A 51 4.69 7.29 10.08
CA LYS A 51 5.71 7.63 9.07
C LYS A 51 6.90 6.67 9.07
N GLN A 52 7.33 6.20 10.24
CA GLN A 52 8.39 5.19 10.33
C GLN A 52 7.96 3.85 9.73
N ASN A 53 6.74 3.41 10.05
CA ASN A 53 6.15 2.19 9.49
C ASN A 53 5.99 2.31 7.96
N ALA A 54 5.46 3.42 7.47
CA ALA A 54 5.32 3.70 6.05
C ALA A 54 6.68 3.70 5.31
N LYS A 55 7.76 4.18 5.95
CA LYS A 55 9.11 4.12 5.39
C LYS A 55 9.57 2.68 5.17
N LEU A 56 9.32 1.80 6.15
CA LEU A 56 9.64 0.38 6.04
C LEU A 56 8.79 -0.28 4.94
N GLN A 57 7.49 0.02 4.89
CA GLN A 57 6.59 -0.49 3.86
C GLN A 57 7.03 -0.10 2.45
N ILE A 58 7.39 1.17 2.22
CA ILE A 58 7.89 1.62 0.90
C ILE A 58 9.19 0.89 0.52
N SER A 59 10.09 0.64 1.48
CA SER A 59 11.29 -0.16 1.22
C SER A 59 10.94 -1.60 0.83
N ASN A 60 10.01 -2.22 1.56
CA ASN A 60 9.58 -3.59 1.30
C ASN A 60 8.87 -3.70 -0.05
N ILE A 61 7.99 -2.75 -0.41
CA ILE A 61 7.33 -2.69 -1.72
C ILE A 61 8.39 -2.61 -2.83
N ARG A 62 9.37 -1.71 -2.70
CA ARG A 62 10.46 -1.60 -3.67
C ARG A 62 11.20 -2.92 -3.87
N ASP A 63 11.48 -3.63 -2.77
CA ASP A 63 12.22 -4.88 -2.81
C ASP A 63 11.39 -6.03 -3.39
N SER A 64 10.08 -6.07 -3.10
CA SER A 64 9.14 -7.04 -3.69
C SER A 64 8.94 -6.84 -5.19
N TYR A 65 8.91 -5.60 -5.65
CA TYR A 65 8.73 -5.24 -7.06
C TYR A 65 10.04 -4.82 -7.74
N LYS A 66 11.16 -5.39 -7.29
CA LYS A 66 12.49 -5.09 -7.82
C LYS A 66 12.55 -5.46 -9.31
N GLY A 67 12.66 -4.46 -10.18
CA GLY A 67 12.56 -4.59 -11.64
C GLY A 67 11.42 -3.76 -12.24
N TYR A 68 10.37 -3.48 -11.46
CA TYR A 68 9.17 -2.74 -11.87
C TYR A 68 9.09 -1.33 -11.26
N THR A 69 10.07 -0.98 -10.45
CA THR A 69 10.22 0.33 -9.83
C THR A 69 11.70 0.70 -9.69
N SER A 70 11.99 1.99 -9.52
CA SER A 70 13.35 2.50 -9.34
C SER A 70 13.59 3.02 -7.92
N SER A 71 14.87 3.09 -7.51
CA SER A 71 15.24 3.70 -6.22
C SER A 71 14.85 5.18 -6.14
N GLN A 72 14.83 5.88 -7.28
CA GLN A 72 14.44 7.30 -7.36
C GLN A 72 12.92 7.45 -7.16
N GLU A 73 12.14 6.54 -7.72
CA GLU A 73 10.69 6.50 -7.55
C GLU A 73 10.30 6.17 -6.10
N ALA A 74 10.91 5.14 -5.51
CA ALA A 74 10.73 4.86 -4.08
C ALA A 74 11.07 6.09 -3.21
N ARG A 75 12.15 6.81 -3.55
CA ARG A 75 12.55 8.04 -2.86
C ARG A 75 11.52 9.16 -3.04
N PHE A 76 10.90 9.29 -4.21
CA PHE A 76 9.82 10.25 -4.43
C PHE A 76 8.65 10.00 -3.48
N TYR A 77 8.17 8.75 -3.38
CA TYR A 77 7.08 8.38 -2.48
C TYR A 77 7.43 8.53 -1.00
N LEU A 78 8.69 8.25 -0.61
CA LEU A 78 9.18 8.54 0.74
C LEU A 78 9.09 10.03 1.07
N ILE A 79 9.55 10.91 0.17
CA ILE A 79 9.49 12.35 0.37
C ILE A 79 8.04 12.84 0.42
N GLU A 80 7.18 12.31 -0.45
CA GLU A 80 5.77 12.67 -0.48
C GLU A 80 5.05 12.29 0.82
N MET A 81 5.25 11.06 1.30
CA MET A 81 4.69 10.57 2.55
C MET A 81 5.12 11.42 3.75
N MET A 82 6.39 11.83 3.79
CA MET A 82 6.93 12.65 4.89
C MET A 82 6.26 14.03 4.99
N LYS A 83 5.71 14.57 3.89
CA LYS A 83 4.98 15.85 3.87
C LYS A 83 3.57 15.77 4.45
N LYS A 84 2.97 14.58 4.54
CA LYS A 84 1.59 14.40 4.97
C LYS A 84 1.40 14.67 6.46
N ARG A 85 0.20 15.11 6.85
CA ARG A 85 -0.12 15.58 8.21
C ARG A 85 -1.12 14.69 8.95
N SER A 86 -1.67 13.68 8.29
CA SER A 86 -2.50 12.64 8.91
C SER A 86 -1.99 11.24 8.56
N GLU A 87 -2.39 10.27 9.38
CA GLU A 87 -2.10 8.86 9.16
C GLU A 87 -2.76 8.34 7.88
N GLU A 88 -4.00 8.76 7.63
CA GLU A 88 -4.74 8.41 6.42
C GLU A 88 -4.03 8.90 5.15
N GLU A 89 -3.53 10.13 5.14
CA GLU A 89 -2.76 10.66 4.01
C GLU A 89 -1.42 9.92 3.83
N VAL A 90 -0.75 9.56 4.93
CA VAL A 90 0.49 8.76 4.87
C VAL A 90 0.21 7.40 4.24
N ASN A 91 -0.82 6.70 4.72
CA ASN A 91 -1.20 5.38 4.22
C ASN A 91 -1.63 5.44 2.76
N LYS A 92 -2.34 6.49 2.34
CA LYS A 92 -2.73 6.69 0.93
C LYS A 92 -1.52 6.76 0.00
N VAL A 93 -0.44 7.44 0.41
CA VAL A 93 0.80 7.49 -0.41
C VAL A 93 1.44 6.12 -0.53
N VAL A 94 1.44 5.32 0.54
CA VAL A 94 1.96 3.94 0.49
C VAL A 94 1.12 3.09 -0.45
N SER A 95 -0.21 3.11 -0.32
CA SER A 95 -1.11 2.35 -1.20
C SER A 95 -0.97 2.76 -2.67
N GLN A 96 -0.83 4.05 -2.96
CA GLN A 96 -0.58 4.52 -4.32
C GLN A 96 0.72 3.98 -4.91
N TYR A 97 1.78 3.91 -4.11
CA TYR A 97 3.05 3.33 -4.56
C TYR A 97 2.92 1.83 -4.84
N GLU A 98 2.25 1.10 -3.95
CA GLU A 98 1.98 -0.33 -4.10
C GLU A 98 1.15 -0.63 -5.36
N GLU A 99 0.04 0.06 -5.54
CA GLU A 99 -0.83 -0.09 -6.71
C GLU A 99 -0.09 0.20 -8.02
N LEU A 100 0.76 1.24 -8.02
CA LEU A 100 1.58 1.56 -9.20
C LEU A 100 2.53 0.42 -9.54
N CYS A 101 3.28 -0.09 -8.55
CA CYS A 101 4.22 -1.19 -8.75
C CYS A 101 3.51 -2.46 -9.19
N LYS A 102 2.41 -2.80 -8.53
CA LYS A 102 1.57 -3.96 -8.85
C LYS A 102 1.02 -3.88 -10.28
N SER A 103 0.50 -2.73 -10.69
CA SER A 103 -0.05 -2.56 -12.04
C SER A 103 0.99 -2.73 -13.15
N ARG A 104 2.27 -2.42 -12.87
CA ARG A 104 3.37 -2.62 -13.82
C ARG A 104 3.78 -4.09 -13.89
N TRP A 105 3.89 -4.75 -12.74
CA TRP A 105 4.17 -6.17 -12.67
C TRP A 105 3.08 -6.99 -13.39
N GLU A 106 1.80 -6.71 -13.13
CA GLU A 106 0.69 -7.40 -13.81
C GLU A 106 0.69 -7.19 -15.33
N LYS A 107 1.06 -6.00 -15.80
CA LYS A 107 1.17 -5.72 -17.24
C LYS A 107 2.32 -6.49 -17.90
N ASP A 108 3.46 -6.60 -17.24
CA ASP A 108 4.61 -7.33 -17.75
C ASP A 108 4.36 -8.84 -17.78
N GLU A 109 3.80 -9.41 -16.71
CA GLU A 109 3.37 -10.81 -16.66
C GLU A 109 2.32 -11.13 -17.75
N SER A 110 1.36 -10.21 -17.96
CA SER A 110 0.36 -10.39 -19.03
C SER A 110 0.97 -10.35 -20.43
N PHE A 111 2.14 -9.72 -20.62
CA PHE A 111 2.84 -9.67 -21.89
C PHE A 111 3.65 -10.95 -22.17
N ILE A 112 4.15 -11.62 -21.12
CA ILE A 112 4.91 -12.88 -21.25
C ILE A 112 4.00 -14.09 -21.52
N ALA A 113 2.71 -13.99 -21.17
CA ALA A 113 1.74 -15.07 -21.32
C ALA A 113 1.13 -15.24 -22.74
N TYR A 114 1.51 -14.40 -23.71
CA TYR A 114 1.05 -14.43 -25.11
C TYR A 114 2.19 -14.81 -26.07
#